data_AF-A0A3M2E744-F1
#
_entry.id   AF-A0A3M2E744-F1
#
_cell.length_a   1.000
_cell.length_b   1.000
_cell.length_c   1.000
_cell.angle_alpha   90.00
_cell.angle_beta   90.00
_cell.angle_gamma   90.00
#
_symmetry.space_group_name_H-M   'P 1'
#
loop_
_entity.id
_entity.type
_entity.pdbx_description
1 polymer ?
#
loop_
_entity_poly.entity_id
_entity_poly.type
_entity_poly.pdbx_seq_one_letter_code
_entity_poly.pdbx_strand_id
1 'polypeptide(L)' 'MRLLFLGDVVGRAARSEVIRRLPLLREAWKLDFIVVNAENASGGLGLTAR' A
#
# COMPACT_ATOMS: atom_id res chain seq x y z
N MET A 1 3.42 -6.14 18.89
CA MET A 1 3.47 -6.24 17.43
C MET A 1 2.46 -5.27 16.83
N ARG A 2 2.88 -4.38 15.94
CA ARG A 2 2.09 -3.30 15.33
C ARG A 2 1.90 -3.57 13.85
N LEU A 3 0.63 -3.59 13.45
CA LEU A 3 0.20 -3.90 12.09
C LEU A 3 -0.44 -2.66 11.48
N LEU A 4 -0.13 -2.41 10.20
CA LEU A 4 -0.89 -1.49 9.37
C LEU A 4 -1.60 -2.29 8.29
N PHE A 5 -2.93 -2.19 8.25
CA PHE A 5 -3.74 -2.68 7.14
C PHE A 5 -4.23 -1.49 6.32
N LEU A 6 -3.87 -1.46 5.04
CA LEU A 6 -4.43 -0.53 4.08
C LEU A 6 -5.54 -1.22 3.29
N GLY A 7 -6.68 -0.54 3.23
CA GLY A 7 -7.77 -0.91 2.33
C GLY A 7 -7.34 -0.80 0.86
N ASP A 8 -8.32 -0.93 -0.03
CA ASP A 8 -8.06 -1.06 -1.45
C ASP A 8 -7.29 0.12 -2.06
N VAL A 9 -6.19 -0.19 -2.75
CA VAL A 9 -5.37 0.76 -3.48
C VAL A 9 -5.87 0.85 -4.92
N VAL A 10 -6.53 1.96 -5.23
CA VAL A 10 -7.16 2.16 -6.54
C VAL A 10 -6.25 2.99 -7.46
N GLY A 11 -5.76 2.34 -8.52
CA GLY A 11 -5.06 3.01 -9.61
C GLY A 11 -3.61 3.42 -9.34
N ARG A 12 -2.96 3.98 -10.38
CA ARG A 12 -1.53 4.32 -10.38
C ARG A 12 -1.16 5.37 -9.33
N ALA A 13 -1.98 6.41 -9.18
CA ALA A 13 -1.68 7.51 -8.27
C ALA A 13 -1.63 7.04 -6.80
N ALA A 14 -2.65 6.30 -6.36
CA ALA A 14 -2.69 5.74 -5.01
C ALA A 14 -1.52 4.76 -4.78
N ARG A 15 -1.25 3.87 -5.74
CA ARG A 15 -0.14 2.92 -5.67
C ARG A 15 1.22 3.62 -5.52
N SER A 16 1.49 4.66 -6.33
CA SER A 16 2.73 5.43 -6.24
C SER A 16 2.88 6.10 -4.88
N GLU A 17 1.79 6.63 -4.34
CA GLU A 17 1.81 7.32 -3.04
C GLU A 17 2.00 6.34 -1.88
N VAL A 18 1.40 5.15 -1.95
CA VAL A 18 1.62 4.06 -0.98
C VAL A 18 3.11 3.68 -0.96
N ILE A 19 3.73 3.45 -2.11
CA ILE A 19 5.17 3.13 -2.21
C ILE A 19 6.02 4.24 -1.59
N ARG A 20 5.68 5.50 -1.86
CA ARG A 20 6.45 6.66 -1.37
C ARG A 20 6.33 6.88 0.14
N ARG A 21 5.15 6.68 0.73
CA ARG A 21 4.88 7.03 2.14
C ARG A 21 5.06 5.88 3.12
N LEU A 22 4.87 4.63 2.70
CA LEU A 22 4.93 3.47 3.60
C LEU A 22 6.24 3.38 4.42
N PRO A 23 7.44 3.68 3.87
CA PRO A 23 8.67 3.70 4.66
C PRO A 23 8.61 4.70 5.83
N LEU A 24 8.09 5.90 5.58
CA LEU A 24 7.96 6.95 6.61
C LEU A 24 6.97 6.56 7.71
N LEU A 25 5.83 5.96 7.32
CA LEU A 25 4.83 5.47 8.28
C LEU A 25 5.37 4.30 9.10
N ARG A 26 6.14 3.41 8.48
CA ARG A 26 6.80 2.30 9.18
C ARG A 26 7.73 2.82 10.27
N GLU A 27 8.56 3.82 9.98
CA GLU A 27 9.47 4.40 10.98
C GLU A 27 8.70 5.17 12.06
N ALA A 28 7.80 6.06 11.67
CA ALA A 28 7.07 6.93 12.61
C ALA A 28 6.22 6.13 13.60
N TRP A 29 5.56 5.07 13.13
CA TRP A 29 4.68 4.25 13.96
C TRP A 29 5.35 2.96 14.44
N LYS A 30 6.61 2.74 14.04
CA LYS A 30 7.43 1.56 14.35
C LYS A 30 6.69 0.25 14.02
N LEU A 31 6.12 0.18 12.81
CA LEU A 31 5.32 -0.95 12.34
C LEU A 31 6.18 -2.21 12.16
N ASP A 32 5.65 -3.35 12.56
CA ASP A 32 6.31 -4.66 12.44
C ASP A 32 5.93 -5.35 11.12
N PHE A 33 4.69 -5.14 10.64
CA PHE A 33 4.20 -5.73 9.40
C PHE A 33 3.09 -4.87 8.76
N ILE A 34 3.00 -4.91 7.43
CA ILE A 34 2.11 -4.06 6.64
C ILE A 34 1.38 -4.92 5.60
N VAL A 35 0.06 -4.82 5.55
CA VAL A 35 -0.81 -5.48 4.57
C VAL A 35 -1.50 -4.41 3.75
N VAL A 36 -1.56 -4.60 2.44
CA VAL A 36 -2.20 -3.67 1.50
C VAL A 36 -3.09 -4.46 0.57
N ASN A 37 -4.38 -4.12 0.48
CA ASN A 37 -5.23 -4.63 -0.59
C ASN A 37 -4.87 -3.90 -1.90
N ALA A 38 -4.54 -4.67 -2.95
CA ALA A 38 -4.11 -4.15 -4.24
C ALA A 38 -5.00 -4.62 -5.41
N GLU A 39 -6.23 -5.07 -5.13
CA GLU A 39 -7.14 -5.61 -6.14
C GLU A 39 -7.48 -4.61 -7.24
N ASN A 40 -7.41 -3.29 -7.00
CA ASN A 40 -7.67 -2.26 -8.01
C ASN A 40 -6.44 -1.42 -8.41
N ALA A 41 -5.24 -1.91 -8.10
CA ALA A 41 -4.00 -1.13 -8.23
C ALA A 41 -3.56 -0.88 -9.68
N SER A 42 -4.03 -1.65 -10.68
CA SER A 42 -3.64 -1.53 -12.09
C SER A 42 -4.66 -0.79 -12.96
N GLY A 43 -5.05 0.41 -12.54
CA GLY A 43 -6.01 1.23 -13.29
C GLY A 43 -7.48 0.89 -12.98
N GLY A 44 -7.74 0.41 -11.76
CA GLY A 44 -9.10 0.13 -11.28
C GLY A 44 -9.54 -1.33 -11.39
N LEU A 45 -8.69 -2.24 -11.90
CA LEU A 45 -8.97 -3.67 -11.92
C LEU A 45 -7.68 -4.50 -11.96
N GLY A 46 -7.51 -5.36 -10.97
CA GLY A 46 -6.39 -6.27 -10.79
C GLY A 46 -5.06 -5.63 -10.37
N LEU A 47 -4.08 -6.52 -10.15
CA LEU A 47 -2.66 -6.21 -9.99
C LEU A 47 -1.87 -6.85 -11.13
N THR A 48 -1.00 -6.08 -11.78
CA THR A 48 -0.15 -6.56 -12.87
C THR A 48 1.30 -6.70 -12.37
N ALA A 49 1.99 -7.75 -12.79
CA ALA A 49 3.36 -8.07 -12.37
C ALA A 49 4.45 -7.41 -13.25
N ARG A 50 4.07 -6.42 -14.06
CA ARG A 50 5.01 -5.71 -14.94
C ARG A 50 5.96 -4.80 -14.17
#